data_AF-A0A7Y6XM92-F1
#
_entry.id   AF-A0A7Y6XM92-F1
#
_cell.length_a   1.000
_cell.length_b   1.000
_cell.length_c   1.000
_cell.angle_alpha   90.00
_cell.angle_beta   90.00
_cell.angle_gamma   90.00
#
_symmetry.space_group_name_H-M   'P 1'
#
loop_
_entity.id
_entity.type
_entity.pdbx_description
1 polymer ?
#
loop_
_entity_poly.entity_id
_entity_poly.type
_entity_poly.pdbx_seq_one_letter_code
_entity_poly.pdbx_strand_id
1 'polypeptide(L)'
;DLLSIGLSGLGTSQTWLTVTGHNITNVKTPGYSRQDAIQQTRIPQFSGAGYMGSGSQIVDVRRLASDFLTGQLRNATSQNSELNAFLGQIDQLNSLLADNTTGVSPAMQRFFSALQTAAQNPSSTEAREAVLAQAQGLSKTFNTLYDQLDKQNSLINQQL
;
A
#
# COMPACT_ATOMS: atom_id res chain seq x y z
N ASP A 1 -23.85 32.96 -40.03
CA ASP A 1 -24.18 31.96 -41.06
C ASP A 1 -24.85 30.76 -40.38
N LEU A 2 -26.08 30.43 -40.77
CA LEU A 2 -26.86 29.32 -40.19
C LEU A 2 -26.24 27.95 -40.51
N LEU A 3 -25.57 27.81 -41.65
CA LEU A 3 -24.92 26.55 -42.04
C LEU A 3 -23.77 26.20 -41.10
N SER A 4 -22.94 27.19 -40.75
CA SER A 4 -21.86 27.01 -39.77
C SER A 4 -22.40 26.63 -38.38
N ILE A 5 -23.52 27.20 -37.95
CA ILE A 5 -24.15 26.86 -36.68
C ILE A 5 -24.66 25.41 -36.71
N GLY A 6 -25.38 25.02 -37.76
CA GLY A 6 -25.87 23.65 -37.94
C GLY A 6 -24.75 22.61 -38.01
N LEU A 7 -23.67 22.90 -38.75
CA LEU A 7 -22.49 22.03 -38.84
C LEU A 7 -21.82 21.86 -37.47
N SER A 8 -21.67 22.96 -36.72
CA SER A 8 -21.09 22.90 -35.37
C SER A 8 -21.96 22.10 -34.39
N GLY A 9 -23.29 22.24 -34.48
CA GLY A 9 -24.25 21.48 -33.68
C GLY A 9 -24.16 19.97 -33.96
N LEU A 10 -24.21 19.58 -35.24
CA LEU A 10 -24.04 18.19 -35.66
C LEU A 10 -22.70 17.61 -35.21
N GLY A 11 -21.62 18.38 -35.33
CA GLY A 11 -20.29 17.97 -34.83
C GLY A 11 -20.28 17.72 -33.33
N THR A 12 -20.88 18.62 -32.53
CA THR A 12 -20.97 18.41 -31.07
C THR A 12 -21.85 17.20 -30.71
N SER A 13 -22.98 17.01 -31.39
CA SER A 13 -23.87 15.85 -31.18
C SER A 13 -23.20 14.53 -31.54
N GLN A 14 -22.41 14.50 -32.62
CA GLN A 14 -21.64 13.32 -33.00
C GLN A 14 -20.65 12.92 -31.90
N THR A 15 -19.94 13.89 -31.31
CA THR A 15 -19.03 13.62 -30.18
C THR A 15 -19.77 13.10 -28.95
N TRP A 16 -20.95 13.67 -28.62
CA TRP A 16 -21.80 13.15 -27.55
C TRP A 16 -22.21 11.69 -27.76
N LEU A 17 -22.57 11.32 -28.98
CA LEU A 17 -22.92 9.94 -29.33
C LEU A 17 -21.70 9.02 -29.22
N THR A 18 -20.53 9.46 -29.67
CA THR A 18 -19.27 8.69 -29.53
C THR A 18 -18.92 8.45 -28.06
N VAL A 19 -18.98 9.48 -27.20
CA VAL A 19 -18.72 9.35 -25.76
C VAL A 19 -19.76 8.44 -25.09
N THR A 20 -21.03 8.55 -25.50
CA THR A 20 -22.10 7.67 -25.01
C THR A 20 -21.87 6.22 -25.41
N GLY A 21 -21.52 5.96 -26.67
CA GLY A 21 -21.16 4.63 -27.16
C GLY A 21 -19.99 4.05 -26.38
N HIS A 22 -18.93 4.82 -26.19
CA HIS A 22 -17.76 4.41 -25.41
C HIS A 22 -18.10 4.09 -23.95
N ASN A 23 -18.96 4.89 -23.31
CA ASN A 23 -19.47 4.63 -21.96
C ASN A 23 -20.25 3.33 -21.90
N ILE A 24 -21.16 3.07 -22.85
CA ILE A 24 -21.99 1.87 -22.88
C ILE A 24 -21.13 0.62 -23.07
N THR A 25 -20.17 0.65 -24.01
CA THR A 25 -19.31 -0.50 -24.29
C THR A 25 -18.40 -0.85 -23.12
N ASN A 26 -17.99 0.14 -22.32
CA ASN A 26 -17.05 -0.04 -21.22
C ASN A 26 -17.69 -0.02 -19.83
N VAL A 27 -19.02 0.08 -19.71
CA VAL A 27 -19.70 0.19 -18.40
C VAL A 27 -19.44 -1.00 -17.48
N LYS A 28 -19.15 -2.18 -18.04
CA LYS A 28 -18.83 -3.40 -17.30
C LYS A 28 -17.31 -3.65 -17.17
N THR A 29 -16.47 -2.77 -17.72
CA THR A 29 -15.02 -2.90 -17.65
C THR A 29 -14.53 -2.42 -16.28
N PRO A 30 -13.90 -3.26 -15.46
CA PRO A 30 -13.36 -2.85 -14.17
C PRO A 30 -12.40 -1.65 -14.32
N GLY A 31 -12.53 -0.65 -13.44
CA GLY A 31 -11.71 0.58 -13.48
C GLY A 31 -12.16 1.64 -14.50
N TYR A 32 -13.21 1.37 -15.29
CA TYR A 32 -13.79 2.37 -16.18
C TYR A 32 -14.50 3.48 -15.38
N SER A 33 -14.35 4.74 -15.82
CA SER A 33 -15.08 5.90 -15.29
C SER A 33 -15.82 6.55 -16.44
N ARG A 34 -17.08 6.92 -16.20
CA ARG A 34 -17.94 7.59 -17.19
C ARG A 34 -17.26 8.86 -17.68
N GLN A 35 -17.25 9.05 -18.98
CA GLN A 35 -16.80 10.27 -19.63
C GLN A 35 -17.99 11.19 -19.93
N ASP A 36 -17.74 12.50 -19.88
CA ASP A 36 -18.72 13.56 -20.13
C ASP A 36 -18.14 14.60 -21.09
N ALA A 37 -18.81 14.82 -22.22
CA ALA A 37 -18.39 15.79 -23.22
C ALA A 37 -18.92 17.17 -22.85
N ILE A 38 -18.03 18.14 -22.60
CA ILE A 38 -18.42 19.48 -22.19
C ILE A 38 -18.57 20.35 -23.43
N GLN A 39 -19.81 20.75 -23.68
CA GLN A 39 -20.18 21.64 -24.79
C GLN A 39 -20.26 23.08 -24.31
N GLN A 40 -19.65 24.00 -25.07
CA GLN A 40 -19.71 25.43 -24.83
C GLN A 40 -20.14 26.17 -26.10
N THR A 41 -20.75 27.34 -25.92
CA THR A 41 -20.97 28.28 -27.03
C THR A 41 -19.64 28.79 -27.58
N ARG A 42 -19.53 28.91 -28.90
CA ARG A 42 -18.38 29.53 -29.56
C ARG A 42 -18.43 31.05 -29.38
N ILE A 43 -17.26 31.69 -29.51
CA ILE A 43 -17.15 33.16 -29.39
C ILE A 43 -18.00 33.82 -30.48
N PRO A 44 -18.96 34.70 -30.13
CA PRO A 44 -19.82 35.36 -31.11
C PRO A 44 -19.02 36.31 -32.00
N GLN A 45 -19.45 36.44 -33.26
CA GLN A 45 -18.84 37.37 -34.20
C GLN A 45 -19.52 38.73 -34.15
N PHE A 46 -18.72 39.80 -34.10
CA PHE A 46 -19.22 41.17 -34.10
C PHE A 46 -19.51 41.62 -35.54
N SER A 47 -20.68 42.23 -35.74
CA SER A 47 -21.12 42.83 -37.00
C SER A 47 -21.68 44.23 -36.78
N GLY A 48 -21.88 45.01 -37.84
CA GLY A 48 -22.50 46.34 -37.75
C GLY A 48 -23.92 46.35 -37.16
N ALA A 49 -24.55 45.19 -37.01
CA ALA A 49 -25.87 45.00 -36.39
C ALA A 49 -25.80 44.39 -34.97
N GLY A 50 -24.61 44.18 -34.40
CA GLY A 50 -24.39 43.59 -33.09
C GLY A 50 -23.65 42.24 -33.11
N TYR A 51 -23.65 41.54 -31.97
CA TYR A 51 -23.03 40.23 -31.80
C TYR A 51 -23.93 39.10 -32.32
N MET A 52 -23.38 38.27 -33.21
CA MET A 52 -24.04 37.10 -33.78
C MET A 52 -23.39 35.82 -33.24
N GLY A 53 -24.20 34.90 -32.72
CA GLY A 53 -23.71 33.60 -32.26
C GLY A 53 -23.07 32.79 -33.39
N SER A 54 -21.98 32.08 -33.08
CA SER A 54 -21.20 31.30 -34.05
C SER A 54 -21.32 29.78 -33.88
N GLY A 55 -22.27 29.32 -33.05
CA GLY A 55 -22.57 27.91 -32.82
C GLY A 55 -21.94 27.36 -31.54
N SER A 56 -21.68 26.06 -31.48
CA SER A 56 -21.14 25.37 -30.30
C SER A 56 -19.89 24.55 -30.61
N GLN A 57 -19.14 24.20 -29.56
CA GLN A 57 -17.97 23.34 -29.66
C GLN A 57 -17.85 22.47 -28.40
N ILE A 58 -17.20 21.32 -28.54
CA ILE A 58 -16.75 20.54 -27.38
C ILE A 58 -15.43 21.14 -26.94
N VAL A 59 -15.33 21.51 -25.66
CA VAL A 59 -14.13 22.10 -25.07
C VAL A 59 -13.34 21.08 -24.24
N ASP A 60 -13.99 20.01 -23.80
CA ASP A 60 -13.35 18.96 -23.02
C ASP A 60 -14.16 17.65 -23.08
N VAL A 61 -13.50 16.52 -22.83
CA VAL A 61 -14.13 15.23 -22.52
C VAL A 61 -13.53 14.77 -21.20
N ARG A 62 -14.22 15.08 -20.10
CA ARG A 62 -13.71 14.80 -18.75
C ARG A 62 -14.22 13.46 -18.22
N ARG A 63 -13.45 12.85 -17.33
CA ARG A 63 -13.90 11.70 -16.54
C ARG A 63 -14.70 12.19 -15.34
N LEU A 64 -15.83 11.55 -15.09
CA LEU A 64 -16.57 11.72 -13.84
C LEU A 64 -15.95 10.78 -12.80
N ALA A 65 -14.93 11.30 -12.12
CA ALA A 65 -14.29 10.67 -10.97
C ALA A 65 -14.19 11.69 -9.84
N SER A 66 -14.26 11.24 -8.60
CA SER A 66 -14.02 12.10 -7.43
C SER A 66 -12.54 12.08 -7.10
N ASP A 67 -11.85 13.20 -7.33
CA ASP A 67 -10.44 13.36 -6.93
C ASP A 67 -10.27 13.17 -5.43
N PHE A 68 -11.25 13.62 -4.63
CA PHE A 68 -11.28 13.39 -3.19
C PHE A 68 -11.29 11.90 -2.84
N LEU A 69 -12.22 11.11 -3.39
CA LEU A 69 -12.28 9.66 -3.12
C LEU A 69 -11.04 8.94 -3.65
N THR A 70 -10.50 9.38 -4.79
CA THR A 70 -9.26 8.83 -5.35
C THR A 70 -8.06 9.14 -4.45
N GLY A 71 -8.02 10.33 -3.84
CA GLY A 71 -7.02 10.69 -2.84
C GLY A 71 -7.17 9.89 -1.55
N GLN A 72 -8.40 9.73 -1.05
CA GLN A 72 -8.70 8.90 0.12
C GLN A 72 -8.27 7.45 -0.10
N LEU A 73 -8.57 6.88 -1.27
CA LEU A 73 -8.15 5.53 -1.62
C LEU A 73 -6.62 5.41 -1.65
N ARG A 74 -5.92 6.33 -2.31
CA ARG A 74 -4.44 6.34 -2.36
C ARG A 74 -3.83 6.39 -0.96
N ASN A 75 -4.35 7.25 -0.08
CA ASN A 75 -3.87 7.37 1.29
C ASN A 75 -4.11 6.09 2.09
N ALA A 76 -5.32 5.54 2.03
CA ALA A 76 -5.67 4.31 2.73
C ALA A 76 -4.84 3.11 2.23
N THR A 77 -4.63 3.00 0.92
CA THR A 77 -3.77 1.95 0.34
C THR A 77 -2.33 2.10 0.79
N SER A 78 -1.78 3.34 0.78
CA SER A 78 -0.41 3.60 1.25
C SER A 78 -0.24 3.20 2.72
N GLN A 79 -1.16 3.62 3.59
CA GLN A 79 -1.12 3.26 5.02
C GLN A 79 -1.26 1.75 5.23
N ASN A 80 -2.16 1.09 4.49
CA ASN A 80 -2.30 -0.36 4.56
C ASN A 80 -1.03 -1.08 4.10
N SER A 81 -0.38 -0.63 3.02
CA SER A 81 0.89 -1.20 2.56
C SER A 81 2.01 -1.02 3.58
N GLU A 82 2.11 0.15 4.20
CA GLU A 82 3.07 0.44 5.29
C GLU A 82 2.85 -0.50 6.47
N LEU A 83 1.61 -0.60 6.96
CA LEU A 83 1.27 -1.46 8.11
C LEU A 83 1.51 -2.94 7.81
N ASN A 84 1.22 -3.41 6.59
CA ASN A 84 1.49 -4.79 6.20
C ASN A 84 3.00 -5.08 6.10
N ALA A 85 3.79 -4.12 5.59
CA ALA A 85 5.24 -4.25 5.58
C ALA A 85 5.79 -4.32 7.01
N PHE A 86 5.32 -3.45 7.89
CA PHE A 86 5.72 -3.44 9.30
C PHE A 86 5.32 -4.73 10.03
N LEU A 87 4.08 -5.21 9.83
CA LEU A 87 3.60 -6.46 10.40
C LEU A 87 4.47 -7.64 9.98
N GLY A 88 4.80 -7.74 8.69
CA GLY A 88 5.66 -8.81 8.17
C GLY A 88 7.06 -8.82 8.80
N GLN A 89 7.60 -7.66 9.20
CA GLN A 89 8.87 -7.58 9.92
C GLN A 89 8.72 -7.96 11.40
N ILE A 90 7.65 -7.50 12.07
CA ILE A 90 7.40 -7.81 13.47
C ILE A 90 7.10 -9.30 13.69
N ASP A 91 6.34 -9.94 12.81
CA ASP A 91 5.97 -11.35 12.98
C ASP A 91 7.19 -12.27 13.01
N GLN A 92 8.25 -11.94 12.26
CA GLN A 92 9.51 -12.68 12.31
C GLN A 92 10.20 -12.56 13.66
N LEU A 93 10.22 -11.36 14.25
CA LEU A 93 10.78 -11.14 15.58
C LEU A 93 9.93 -11.81 16.66
N ASN A 94 8.61 -11.67 16.56
CA ASN A 94 7.68 -12.26 17.50
C ASN A 94 7.79 -13.79 17.51
N SER A 95 7.91 -14.43 16.34
CA SER A 95 8.11 -15.88 16.25
C SER A 95 9.38 -16.35 16.97
N LEU A 96 10.44 -15.54 17.03
CA LEU A 96 11.68 -15.91 17.71
C LEU A 96 11.64 -15.64 19.22
N LEU A 97 10.93 -14.60 19.64
CA LEU A 97 10.82 -14.20 21.05
C LEU A 97 9.74 -14.99 21.80
N ALA A 98 8.61 -15.27 21.14
CA ALA A 98 7.42 -15.88 21.74
C ALA A 98 7.40 -17.42 21.66
N ASP A 99 8.44 -18.06 21.10
CA ASP A 99 8.52 -19.52 21.07
C ASP A 99 8.69 -20.09 22.49
N ASN A 100 7.70 -20.85 22.96
CA ASN A 100 7.68 -21.43 24.29
C ASN A 100 8.71 -22.57 24.48
N THR A 101 9.39 -22.98 23.42
CA THR A 101 10.37 -24.08 23.42
C THR A 101 11.78 -23.62 23.09
N THR A 102 11.96 -22.68 22.16
CA THR A 102 13.28 -22.18 21.73
C THR A 102 13.50 -20.69 22.00
N GLY A 103 12.51 -19.99 22.55
CA GLY A 103 12.60 -18.58 22.90
C GLY A 103 13.55 -18.31 24.07
N VAL A 104 13.77 -17.02 24.34
CA VAL A 104 14.69 -16.55 25.39
C VAL A 104 14.24 -16.98 26.77
N SER A 105 12.94 -16.85 27.08
CA SER A 105 12.42 -17.12 28.42
C SER A 105 12.63 -18.57 28.86
N PRO A 106 12.27 -19.60 28.06
CA PRO A 106 12.59 -21.00 28.40
C PRO A 106 14.08 -21.30 28.53
N ALA A 107 14.94 -20.64 27.73
CA ALA A 107 16.39 -20.82 27.79
C ALA A 107 16.97 -20.24 29.09
N MET A 108 16.53 -19.03 29.48
CA MET A 108 16.88 -18.41 30.75
C MET A 108 16.41 -19.25 31.94
N GLN A 109 15.18 -19.75 31.89
CA GLN A 109 14.62 -20.57 32.96
C GLN A 109 15.43 -21.86 33.17
N ARG A 110 15.79 -22.56 32.09
CA ARG A 110 16.67 -23.74 32.16
C ARG A 110 18.05 -23.44 32.75
N PHE A 111 18.66 -22.33 32.33
CA PHE A 111 19.94 -21.88 32.89
C PHE A 111 19.87 -21.63 34.40
N PHE A 112 18.88 -20.85 34.86
CA PHE A 112 18.74 -20.56 36.29
C PHE A 112 18.35 -21.80 37.12
N SER A 113 17.55 -22.71 36.56
CA SER A 113 17.27 -24.00 37.22
C SER A 113 18.53 -24.83 37.39
N ALA A 114 19.37 -24.96 36.35
CA ALA A 114 20.63 -25.68 36.46
C ALA A 114 21.59 -25.01 37.46
N LEU A 115 21.64 -23.67 37.47
CA LEU A 115 22.45 -22.90 38.42
C LEU A 115 21.99 -23.13 39.86
N GLN A 116 20.68 -23.20 40.10
CA GLN A 116 20.14 -23.51 41.42
C GLN A 116 20.50 -24.93 41.88
N THR A 117 20.44 -25.92 40.99
CA THR A 117 20.89 -27.29 41.28
C THR A 117 22.38 -27.33 41.63
N ALA A 118 23.23 -26.62 40.88
CA ALA A 118 24.66 -26.54 41.19
C ALA A 118 24.94 -25.81 42.50
N ALA A 119 24.16 -24.79 42.84
CA ALA A 119 24.29 -24.07 44.12
C ALA A 119 23.90 -24.95 45.33
N GLN A 120 22.95 -25.86 45.16
CA GLN A 120 22.56 -26.82 46.20
C GLN A 120 23.62 -27.90 46.44
N ASN A 121 24.40 -28.27 45.42
CA ASN A 121 25.52 -29.21 45.55
C ASN A 121 26.77 -28.76 44.77
N PRO A 122 27.55 -27.81 45.30
CA PRO A 122 28.66 -27.19 44.57
C PRO A 122 29.83 -28.12 44.23
N SER A 123 29.96 -29.24 44.95
CA SER A 123 31.03 -30.23 44.71
C SER A 123 30.74 -31.19 43.56
N SER A 124 29.46 -31.35 43.15
CA SER A 124 29.09 -32.21 42.03
C SER A 124 29.62 -31.64 40.71
N THR A 125 30.42 -32.44 40.02
CA THR A 125 30.93 -32.11 38.69
C THR A 125 29.81 -32.12 37.66
N GLU A 126 28.89 -33.08 37.78
CA GLU A 126 27.73 -33.23 36.89
C GLU A 126 26.82 -31.99 36.93
N ALA A 127 26.57 -31.44 38.12
CA ALA A 127 25.78 -30.22 38.27
C ALA A 127 26.46 -29.00 37.65
N ARG A 128 27.80 -28.88 37.78
CA ARG A 128 28.56 -27.79 37.13
C ARG A 128 28.59 -27.94 35.60
N GLU A 129 28.73 -29.16 35.09
CA GLU A 129 28.66 -29.44 33.64
C GLU A 129 27.28 -29.10 33.07
N ALA A 130 26.20 -29.40 33.80
CA ALA A 130 24.85 -29.03 33.41
C ALA A 130 24.68 -27.50 33.29
N VAL A 131 25.24 -26.72 34.22
CA VAL A 131 25.23 -25.25 34.13
C VAL A 131 25.95 -24.76 32.88
N LEU A 132 27.15 -25.28 32.60
CA LEU A 132 27.92 -24.90 31.41
C LEU A 132 27.15 -25.22 30.11
N ALA A 133 26.51 -26.39 30.05
CA ALA A 133 25.69 -26.77 28.90
C ALA A 133 24.48 -25.82 28.71
N GLN A 134 23.76 -25.48 29.79
CA GLN A 134 22.65 -24.52 29.68
C GLN A 134 23.13 -23.09 29.37
N ALA A 135 24.30 -22.68 29.85
CA ALA A 135 24.90 -21.39 29.54
C ALA A 135 25.27 -21.28 28.05
N GLN A 136 25.87 -22.35 27.48
CA GLN A 136 26.16 -22.43 26.05
C GLN A 136 24.87 -22.39 25.22
N GLY A 137 23.82 -23.10 25.64
CA GLY A 137 22.51 -23.05 25.02
C GLY A 137 21.91 -21.64 25.02
N LEU A 138 21.92 -20.96 26.16
CA LEU A 138 21.43 -19.59 26.30
C LEU A 138 22.21 -18.60 25.42
N SER A 139 23.54 -18.69 25.40
CA SER A 139 24.38 -17.85 24.52
C SER A 139 24.04 -18.07 23.04
N LYS A 140 23.83 -19.33 22.63
CA LYS A 140 23.42 -19.66 21.26
C LYS A 140 22.06 -19.06 20.89
N THR A 141 21.10 -19.07 21.81
CA THR A 141 19.79 -18.40 21.62
C THR A 141 19.96 -16.90 21.41
N PHE A 142 20.76 -16.22 22.24
CA PHE A 142 21.03 -14.78 22.05
C PHE A 142 21.73 -14.47 20.73
N ASN A 143 22.73 -15.27 20.34
CA ASN A 143 23.44 -15.08 19.07
C ASN A 143 22.50 -15.28 17.88
N THR A 144 21.60 -16.27 17.93
CA THR A 144 20.62 -16.53 16.87
C THR A 144 19.64 -15.35 16.71
N LEU A 145 19.20 -14.75 17.82
CA LEU A 145 18.37 -13.55 17.81
C LEU A 145 19.09 -12.36 17.21
N TYR A 146 20.35 -12.16 17.60
CA TYR A 146 21.18 -11.11 17.05
C TYR A 146 21.35 -11.26 15.53
N ASP A 147 21.71 -12.47 15.07
CA ASP A 147 21.89 -12.75 13.64
C ASP A 147 20.60 -12.52 12.84
N GLN A 148 19.42 -12.82 13.40
CA GLN A 148 18.16 -12.53 12.73
C GLN A 148 17.91 -11.02 12.65
N LEU A 149 18.10 -10.29 13.75
CA LEU A 149 17.91 -8.84 13.79
C LEU A 149 18.86 -8.13 12.80
N ASP A 150 20.11 -8.58 12.71
CA ASP A 150 21.10 -8.05 11.78
C ASP A 150 20.73 -8.33 10.32
N LYS A 151 20.27 -9.55 10.01
CA LYS A 151 19.73 -9.90 8.70
C LYS A 151 18.52 -9.06 8.34
N GLN A 152 17.58 -8.87 9.27
CA GLN A 152 16.39 -8.06 9.05
C GLN A 152 16.76 -6.60 8.76
N ASN A 153 17.64 -6.02 9.56
CA ASN A 153 18.14 -4.66 9.34
C ASN A 153 18.83 -4.54 7.97
N SER A 154 19.68 -5.50 7.61
CA SER A 154 20.35 -5.52 6.30
C SER A 154 19.36 -5.62 5.13
N LEU A 155 18.32 -6.44 5.25
CA LEU A 155 17.26 -6.58 4.24
C LEU A 155 16.45 -5.29 4.11
N ILE A 156 16.09 -4.65 5.23
CA ILE A 156 15.38 -3.37 5.23
C ILE A 156 16.24 -2.30 4.52
N ASN A 157 17.54 -2.22 4.83
CA ASN A 157 18.44 -1.27 4.18
C ASN A 157 18.65 -1.52 2.68
N GLN A 158 18.44 -2.75 2.19
CA GLN A 158 18.46 -3.05 0.74
C GLN A 158 17.14 -2.69 0.03
N GLN A 159 16.04 -2.57 0.78
CA GLN A 159 14.73 -2.23 0.26
C GLN A 159 14.46 -0.71 0.23
N LEU A 160 15.30 0.08 0.91
CA LEU A 160 15.32 1.54 0.90
C LEU A 160 16.16 2.08 -0.27
#